data_AF-A0A3R9Z2X0-F1
#
_entry.id   AF-A0A3R9Z2X0-F1
#
_cell.length_a   1.000
_cell.length_b   1.000
_cell.length_c   1.000
_cell.angle_alpha   90.00
_cell.angle_beta   90.00
_cell.angle_gamma   90.00
#
_symmetry.space_group_name_H-M   'P 1'
#
loop_
_entity.id
_entity.type
_entity.pdbx_description
1 polymer ?
#
loop_
_entity_poly.entity_id
_entity_poly.type
_entity_poly.pdbx_seq_one_letter_code
_entity_poly.pdbx_strand_id
1 'polypeptide(L)'
;METLLSVEQLAAVLHKSPASIRSDASRKPASLPPICRLPETKRLLWRRPDVDAWLASFVGGKSAPSLVDSAQQLNVVSTNKRGRPTKSEQVRRARGTEVHR
;
A
#
# COMPACT_ATOMS: atom_id res chain seq x y z
N MET A 1 -24.33 -8.12 11.26
CA MET A 1 -23.00 -8.48 10.75
C MET A 1 -22.67 -7.51 9.63
N GLU A 2 -21.79 -6.55 9.89
CA GLU A 2 -21.42 -5.56 8.88
C GLU A 2 -20.58 -6.23 7.79
N THR A 3 -21.09 -6.25 6.56
CA THR A 3 -20.42 -6.91 5.43
C THR A 3 -19.33 -6.03 4.83
N LEU A 4 -19.46 -4.71 4.97
CA LEU A 4 -18.58 -3.69 4.41
C LEU A 4 -18.02 -2.79 5.51
N LEU A 5 -16.70 -2.64 5.54
CA LEU A 5 -15.96 -1.75 6.43
C LEU A 5 -15.69 -0.42 5.73
N SER A 6 -15.92 0.67 6.45
CA SER A 6 -15.47 2.01 6.08
C SER A 6 -13.99 2.20 6.40
N VAL A 7 -13.43 3.34 5.97
CA VAL A 7 -12.05 3.74 6.31
C VAL A 7 -11.80 3.74 7.81
N GLU A 8 -12.76 4.20 8.62
CA GLU A 8 -12.61 4.30 10.08
C GLU A 8 -12.66 2.92 10.74
N GLN A 9 -13.55 2.05 10.26
CA GLN A 9 -13.64 0.67 10.74
C GLN A 9 -12.38 -0.12 10.38
N LEU A 10 -11.88 0.02 9.15
CA LEU A 10 -10.63 -0.63 8.75
C LEU A 10 -9.42 -0.09 9.54
N ALA A 11 -9.39 1.22 9.81
CA ALA A 11 -8.36 1.85 10.62
C ALA A 11 -8.32 1.27 12.04
N ALA A 12 -9.49 1.04 12.65
CA ALA A 12 -9.59 0.38 13.96
C ALA A 12 -9.07 -1.05 13.93
N VAL A 13 -9.41 -1.83 12.89
CA VAL A 13 -8.98 -3.23 12.73
C VAL A 13 -7.46 -3.35 12.51
N LEU A 14 -6.88 -2.45 11.71
CA LEU A 14 -5.44 -2.46 11.40
C LEU A 14 -4.59 -1.66 12.40
N HIS A 15 -5.21 -1.09 13.45
CA HIS A 15 -4.59 -0.16 14.40
C HIS A 15 -3.79 0.96 13.70
N LYS A 16 -4.35 1.54 12.64
CA LYS A 16 -3.79 2.66 11.87
C LYS A 16 -4.69 3.88 11.97
N SER A 17 -4.16 5.06 11.63
CA SER A 17 -5.02 6.25 11.52
C SER A 17 -5.84 6.22 10.23
N PRO A 18 -7.07 6.75 10.21
CA PRO A 18 -7.88 6.87 8.99
C PRO A 18 -7.17 7.67 7.87
N ALA A 19 -6.35 8.66 8.24
CA ALA A 19 -5.55 9.43 7.30
C ALA A 19 -4.46 8.58 6.62
N SER A 20 -3.83 7.68 7.38
CA SER A 20 -2.86 6.71 6.86
C SER A 20 -3.52 5.72 5.90
N ILE A 21 -4.72 5.21 6.23
CA ILE A 21 -5.46 4.30 5.35
C ILE A 21 -5.77 4.97 4.00
N ARG A 22 -6.29 6.22 4.00
CA ARG A 22 -6.55 6.96 2.75
C ARG A 22 -5.27 7.18 1.94
N SER A 23 -4.17 7.50 2.63
CA SER A 23 -2.85 7.64 2.01
C SER A 23 -2.35 6.34 1.40
N ASP A 24 -2.44 5.22 2.12
CA ASP A 24 -1.94 3.92 1.71
C ASP A 24 -2.77 3.39 0.53
N ALA A 25 -4.09 3.61 0.53
CA ALA A 25 -4.97 3.22 -0.58
C ALA A 25 -4.56 3.87 -1.92
N SER A 26 -4.00 5.09 -1.89
CA SER A 26 -3.53 5.80 -3.08
C SER A 26 -2.06 5.51 -3.40
N ARG A 27 -1.18 5.54 -2.39
CA ARG A 27 0.28 5.46 -2.58
C ARG A 27 0.82 4.04 -2.62
N LYS A 28 0.20 3.10 -1.91
CA LYS A 28 0.64 1.71 -1.79
C LYS A 28 -0.56 0.77 -1.60
N PRO A 29 -1.35 0.53 -2.65
CA PRO A 29 -2.56 -0.28 -2.56
C PRO A 29 -2.27 -1.72 -2.09
N ALA A 30 -1.06 -2.25 -2.32
CA ALA A 30 -0.65 -3.57 -1.85
C ALA A 30 -0.48 -3.70 -0.33
N SER A 31 -0.39 -2.58 0.42
CA SER A 31 -0.33 -2.59 1.89
C SER A 31 -1.71 -2.78 2.54
N LEU A 32 -2.78 -2.72 1.76
CA LEU A 32 -4.14 -2.80 2.26
C LEU A 32 -4.86 -4.01 1.65
N PRO A 33 -5.92 -4.49 2.32
CA PRO A 33 -6.80 -5.49 1.75
C PRO A 33 -7.48 -4.98 0.47
N PRO A 34 -7.95 -5.90 -0.39
CA PRO A 34 -8.56 -5.54 -1.67
C PRO A 34 -9.75 -4.60 -1.49
N ILE A 35 -9.71 -3.48 -2.22
CA ILE A 35 -10.71 -2.42 -2.14
C ILE A 35 -11.95 -2.87 -2.91
N CYS A 36 -13.11 -2.82 -2.26
CA CYS A 36 -14.40 -3.04 -2.90
C CYS A 36 -14.81 -1.78 -3.66
N ARG A 37 -14.67 -1.79 -4.99
CA ARG A 37 -15.14 -0.71 -5.86
C ARG A 37 -16.55 -1.01 -6.33
N LEU A 38 -17.51 -0.20 -5.91
CA LEU A 38 -18.86 -0.23 -6.46
C LEU A 38 -18.90 0.63 -7.73
N PRO A 39 -19.63 0.22 -8.78
CA PRO A 39 -19.91 1.09 -9.91
C PRO A 39 -20.61 2.36 -9.37
N GLU A 40 -20.27 3.51 -9.94
CA GLU A 40 -20.80 4.86 -9.62
C GLU A 40 -20.32 5.56 -8.34
N THR A 41 -19.75 4.86 -7.34
CA THR A 41 -19.33 5.52 -6.08
C THR A 41 -17.82 5.52 -5.87
N LYS A 42 -17.26 6.70 -5.59
CA LYS A 42 -15.83 6.88 -5.25
C LYS A 42 -15.52 6.54 -3.78
N ARG A 43 -16.37 5.75 -3.12
CA ARG A 43 -16.21 5.43 -1.69
C ARG A 43 -15.20 4.31 -1.51
N LEU A 44 -14.30 4.47 -0.54
CA LEU A 44 -13.39 3.43 -0.12
C LEU A 44 -14.11 2.50 0.85
N LEU A 45 -14.40 1.30 0.38
CA LEU A 45 -15.07 0.25 1.13
C LEU A 45 -14.26 -1.04 1.04
N TRP A 46 -14.33 -1.85 2.09
CA TRP A 46 -13.66 -3.15 2.15
C TRP A 46 -14.62 -4.20 2.64
N ARG A 47 -14.60 -5.39 2.04
CA ARG A 47 -15.39 -6.51 2.54
C ARG A 47 -14.68 -7.11 3.75
N ARG A 48 -15.43 -7.30 4.83
CA ARG A 48 -14.92 -7.98 6.03
C ARG A 48 -14.24 -9.33 5.72
N PRO A 49 -14.85 -10.26 4.94
CA PRO A 49 -14.22 -11.55 4.65
C PRO A 49 -12.87 -11.40 3.92
N ASP A 50 -12.75 -10.45 3.01
CA ASP A 50 -11.52 -10.25 2.24
C ASP A 50 -10.39 -9.67 3.12
N VAL A 51 -10.75 -8.83 4.09
CA VAL A 51 -9.82 -8.29 5.10
C VAL A 51 -9.31 -9.41 6.01
N ASP A 52 -10.20 -10.27 6.49
CA ASP A 52 -9.83 -11.39 7.37
C ASP A 52 -8.96 -12.42 6.62
N ALA A 53 -9.29 -12.74 5.36
CA ALA A 53 -8.47 -13.63 4.52
C ALA A 53 -7.09 -13.02 4.20
N TRP A 54 -7.05 -11.71 3.93
CA TRP A 54 -5.80 -10.98 3.73
C TRP A 54 -4.94 -11.04 4.99
N LEU A 55 -5.49 -10.75 6.17
CA LEU A 55 -4.77 -10.86 7.45
C LEU A 55 -4.27 -12.29 7.71
N ALA A 56 -5.11 -13.30 7.48
CA ALA A 56 -4.74 -14.70 7.65
C ALA A 56 -3.52 -15.10 6.79
N SER A 57 -3.39 -14.51 5.60
CA SER A 57 -2.24 -14.73 4.72
C SER A 57 -0.92 -14.21 5.28
N PHE A 58 -0.94 -13.29 6.25
CA PHE A 58 0.27 -12.76 6.92
C PHE A 58 0.53 -13.41 8.28
N VAL A 59 -0.44 -14.08 8.89
CA VAL A 59 -0.35 -14.61 10.26
C VAL A 59 0.36 -15.96 10.34
N GLY A 60 0.54 -16.67 9.23
CA GLY A 60 1.43 -17.83 9.15
C GLY A 60 2.19 -17.77 7.85
N GLY A 61 3.52 -17.91 7.87
CA GLY A 61 4.41 -17.84 6.69
C GLY A 61 4.21 -18.94 5.64
N LYS A 62 2.98 -19.39 5.41
CA LYS A 62 2.54 -20.29 4.34
C LYS A 62 1.69 -19.47 3.38
N SER A 63 2.36 -18.96 2.35
CA SER A 63 1.71 -18.56 1.11
C SER A 63 0.85 -19.72 0.59
N ALA A 64 -0.48 -19.62 0.62
CA ALA A 64 -1.40 -20.29 -0.32
C ALA A 64 -2.89 -20.09 0.04
N PRO A 65 -3.84 -20.24 -0.91
CA PRO A 65 -3.73 -20.13 -2.36
C PRO A 65 -4.57 -18.96 -2.92
N SER A 66 -4.10 -18.41 -4.04
CA SER A 66 -4.85 -17.51 -4.91
C SER A 66 -6.13 -18.19 -5.39
N LEU A 67 -7.30 -17.73 -4.95
CA LEU A 67 -8.59 -18.02 -5.59
C LEU A 67 -8.92 -16.93 -6.61
N VAL A 68 -8.02 -16.68 -7.55
CA VAL A 68 -8.33 -16.04 -8.83
C VAL A 68 -7.48 -16.69 -9.91
N ASP A 69 -8.00 -17.80 -10.43
CA ASP A 69 -7.63 -18.26 -11.77
C ASP A 69 -8.30 -17.35 -12.81
N SER A 70 -7.60 -17.16 -13.93
CA SER A 70 -8.05 -16.50 -15.16
C SER A 70 -8.00 -14.96 -15.21
N ALA A 71 -6.79 -14.42 -15.40
CA ALA A 71 -6.40 -13.77 -16.67
C ALA A 71 -5.01 -13.12 -16.58
N GLN A 72 -4.03 -13.80 -17.19
CA GLN A 72 -2.85 -13.24 -17.86
C GLN A 72 -1.92 -12.33 -17.05
N GLN A 73 -1.05 -13.03 -16.34
CA GLN A 73 0.31 -12.60 -16.04
C GLN A 73 1.11 -12.40 -17.33
N LEU A 74 1.21 -11.17 -17.84
CA LEU A 74 2.33 -10.73 -18.66
C LEU A 74 2.74 -9.28 -18.31
N ASN A 75 3.92 -9.20 -17.70
CA ASN A 75 4.94 -8.20 -17.98
C ASN A 75 4.74 -6.76 -17.47
N VAL A 76 5.28 -6.46 -16.28
CA VAL A 76 5.93 -5.15 -16.01
C VAL A 76 7.14 -5.34 -15.10
N VAL A 77 8.29 -5.66 -15.69
CA VAL A 77 9.56 -5.14 -15.18
C VAL A 77 9.54 -3.65 -15.44
N SER A 78 9.37 -2.84 -14.40
CA SER A 78 9.64 -1.40 -14.47
C SER A 78 10.33 -0.96 -13.20
N THR A 79 11.65 -0.84 -13.35
CA THR A 79 12.58 -0.18 -12.46
C THR A 79 12.21 1.30 -12.34
N ASN A 80 11.20 1.62 -11.51
CA ASN A 80 10.87 3.02 -11.26
C ASN A 80 11.92 3.65 -10.34
N LYS A 81 12.80 4.41 -11.01
CA LYS A 81 13.82 5.33 -10.53
C LYS A 81 13.35 6.10 -9.30
N ARG A 82 14.14 6.03 -8.23
CA ARG A 82 13.95 6.76 -6.97
C ARG A 82 14.16 8.26 -7.24
N GLY A 83 13.06 8.99 -7.47
CA GLY A 83 13.07 10.43 -7.72
C GLY A 83 13.26 11.32 -6.49
N ARG A 84 13.91 10.86 -5.41
CA ARG A 84 14.17 11.71 -4.25
C ARG A 84 15.60 11.53 -3.72
N PRO A 85 16.52 12.47 -3.98
CA PRO A 85 17.84 12.45 -3.34
C PRO A 85 17.68 12.57 -1.83
N THR A 86 18.34 11.67 -1.11
CA THR A 86 18.37 11.61 0.35
C THR A 86 19.14 12.79 0.93
N LYS A 87 18.70 13.29 2.10
CA LYS A 87 19.23 14.47 2.80
C LYS A 87 20.74 14.38 3.11
N SER A 88 21.29 13.15 3.18
CA SER A 88 22.73 12.87 3.31
C SER A 88 23.56 13.27 2.09
N GLU A 89 22.97 13.29 0.89
CA GLU A 89 23.67 13.63 -0.35
C GLU A 89 23.88 15.15 -0.50
N GLN A 90 22.95 15.95 0.04
CA GLN A 90 23.04 17.42 -0.02
C GLN A 90 24.19 17.98 0.85
N VAL A 91 24.51 17.33 1.98
CA VAL A 91 25.57 17.79 2.88
C VAL A 91 26.98 17.61 2.28
N ARG A 92 27.17 16.64 1.35
CA ARG A 92 28.46 16.43 0.68
C ARG A 92 28.79 17.51 -0.35
N ARG A 93 27.79 18.15 -0.98
CA ARG A 93 28.00 19.25 -1.93
C ARG A 93 28.34 20.58 -1.27
N ALA A 94 27.82 20.84 -0.08
CA ALA A 94 28.04 22.12 0.63
C ALA A 94 29.44 22.25 1.26
N ARG A 95 30.22 21.18 1.34
CA ARG A 95 31.56 21.18 1.96
C ARG A 95 32.72 21.20 0.94
N GLY A 96 32.43 21.34 -0.35
CA GLY A 96 33.44 21.29 -1.42
C GLY A 96 33.96 22.65 -1.89
N THR A 97 33.50 23.76 -1.32
CA THR A 97 33.96 25.12 -1.67
C THR A 97 34.71 25.74 -0.51
N GLU A 98 35.85 25.15 -0.17
CA GLU A 98 36.93 25.89 0.47
C GLU A 98 38.24 25.17 0.12
N VAL A 99 39.26 25.96 -0.27
CA VAL A 99 40.70 25.66 -0.45
C VAL A 99 41.23 25.83 -1.88
N HIS A 100 42.12 26.85 -1.98
CA HIS A 100 43.12 27.19 -3.02
C HIS A 100 42.58 27.79 -4.34
N ARG A 101 42.99 28.98 -4.78
CA ARG A 101 44.29 29.66 -4.67
C ARG A 101 44.10 31.17 -4.83
#